data_AF-A0A0E0G8S5-F1
#
_entry.id   AF-A0A0E0G8S5-F1
#
_cell.length_a   1.000
_cell.length_b   1.000
_cell.length_c   1.000
_cell.angle_alpha   90.00
_cell.angle_beta   90.00
_cell.angle_gamma   90.00
#
_symmetry.space_group_name_H-M   'P 1'
#
loop_
_entity.id
_entity.type
_entity.pdbx_description
1 polymer ?
#
loop_
_entity_poly.entity_id
_entity_poly.type
_entity_poly.pdbx_seq_one_letter_code
_entity_poly.pdbx_strand_id
1 'polypeptide(L)' 'MLVAPINPSDLNHVEGVYPVCPPLPAAVAGYEGVDQDHALGTAFDSPLLSPSDWVIPSPPSLGT' A
#
# COMPACT_ATOMS: atom_id res chain seq x y z
N MET A 1 7.01 4.76 2.80
CA MET A 1 7.06 3.32 3.10
C MET A 1 8.26 3.04 3.98
N LEU A 2 8.07 2.43 5.17
CA LEU A 2 9.17 2.05 6.06
C LEU A 2 9.71 0.66 5.72
N VAL A 3 8.82 -0.34 5.68
CA VAL A 3 9.14 -1.71 5.28
C VAL A 3 7.94 -2.36 4.60
N ALA A 4 8.21 -3.21 3.60
CA ALA A 4 7.22 -4.01 2.89
C ALA A 4 7.74 -5.46 2.76
N PRO A 5 6.97 -6.48 3.20
CA PRO A 5 7.34 -7.87 2.96
C PRO A 5 7.20 -8.22 1.47
N ILE A 6 7.88 -9.28 1.05
CA ILE A 6 7.68 -9.91 -0.25
C ILE A 6 7.04 -11.28 -0.01
N ASN A 7 5.78 -11.40 -0.40
CA ASN A 7 4.98 -12.61 -0.28
C ASN A 7 4.87 -13.34 -1.63
N PRO A 8 4.53 -14.65 -1.64
CA PRO A 8 4.25 -15.37 -2.89
C PRO A 8 3.18 -14.72 -3.77
N SER A 9 2.19 -14.04 -3.18
CA SER A 9 1.14 -13.31 -3.91
C SER A 9 1.69 -12.13 -4.72
N ASP A 10 2.73 -11.46 -4.23
CA ASP A 10 3.35 -10.33 -4.93
C ASP A 10 4.05 -10.82 -6.20
N LEU A 11 4.70 -11.99 -6.12
CA LEU A 11 5.33 -12.63 -7.28
C LEU A 11 4.26 -13.08 -8.29
N ASN A 12 3.20 -13.74 -7.83
CA ASN A 12 2.09 -14.16 -8.69
C ASN A 12 1.44 -12.96 -9.41
N HIS A 13 1.41 -11.80 -8.78
CA HIS A 13 0.92 -10.57 -9.40
C HIS A 13 1.84 -10.12 -10.54
N VAL A 14 3.15 -10.04 -10.27
CA VAL A 14 4.15 -9.66 -11.28
C VAL A 14 4.16 -10.63 -12.46
N GLU A 15 3.95 -11.92 -12.21
CA GLU A 15 3.80 -12.97 -13.22
C GLU A 15 2.46 -12.89 -13.99
N GLY A 16 1.49 -12.10 -13.50
CA GLY A 16 0.18 -11.94 -14.12
C GLY A 16 -0.78 -13.11 -13.87
N VAL A 17 -0.51 -13.95 -12.87
CA VAL A 17 -1.32 -15.13 -12.51
C VAL A 17 -2.20 -14.91 -11.28
N TYR A 18 -2.12 -13.75 -10.64
CA TYR A 18 -2.98 -13.34 -9.54
C TYR A 18 -4.24 -12.61 -10.04
N PRO A 19 -5.42 -12.77 -9.40
CA PRO A 19 -6.68 -12.17 -9.87
C PRO A 19 -6.74 -10.63 -9.80
N VAL A 20 -5.83 -10.00 -9.07
CA VAL A 20 -5.69 -8.54 -9.02
C VAL A 20 -4.56 -8.15 -9.97
N CYS A 21 -4.92 -7.55 -11.10
CA CYS A 21 -3.97 -7.15 -12.15
C CYS A 21 -4.25 -5.69 -12.57
N PRO A 22 -3.73 -4.70 -11.81
CA PRO A 22 -3.84 -3.29 -12.14
C PRO A 22 -3.14 -2.99 -13.48
N PRO A 23 -3.62 -2.00 -14.24
CA PRO A 23 -3.07 -1.70 -15.55
C PRO A 23 -1.63 -1.18 -15.46
N LEU A 24 -0.74 -1.79 -16.24
CA LEU A 24 0.63 -1.32 -16.44
C LEU A 24 0.67 -0.11 -17.38
N PRO A 25 1.62 0.83 -17.21
CA PRO A 25 2.77 0.79 -16.28
C PRO A 25 2.49 1.42 -14.90
N ALA A 26 1.25 1.87 -14.64
CA ALA A 26 0.93 2.62 -13.42
C ALA A 26 0.85 1.74 -12.16
N ALA A 27 0.81 0.42 -12.29
CA ALA A 27 0.78 -0.50 -11.16
C ALA A 27 2.11 -0.47 -10.38
N VAL A 28 2.00 -0.50 -9.05
CA VAL A 28 3.12 -0.68 -8.11
C VAL A 28 2.98 -2.06 -7.46
N ALA A 29 4.08 -2.81 -7.37
CA ALA A 29 4.07 -4.14 -6.76
C ALA A 29 3.92 -4.06 -5.23
N GLY A 30 3.61 -5.19 -4.59
CA GLY A 30 3.50 -5.27 -3.13
C GLY A 30 2.10 -4.96 -2.60
N TYR A 31 1.62 -5.80 -1.70
CA TYR A 31 0.26 -5.67 -1.13
C TYR A 31 0.22 -5.13 0.29
N GLU A 32 1.35 -5.22 0.97
CA GLU A 32 1.47 -5.01 2.41
C GLU A 32 2.71 -4.18 2.69
N GLY A 33 2.68 -3.50 3.83
CA GLY A 33 3.76 -2.69 4.31
C GLY A 33 3.30 -1.83 5.46
N VAL A 34 4.27 -1.28 6.19
CA VAL A 34 4.02 -0.25 7.19
C VAL A 34 4.66 1.05 6.71
N ASP A 35 3.92 2.14 6.84
CA ASP A 35 4.43 3.48 6.60
C ASP A 35 4.24 4.38 7.81
N GLN A 36 4.97 5.47 7.85
CA GLN A 36 4.73 6.56 8.78
C GLN A 36 4.07 7.72 8.04
N ASP A 37 2.98 8.23 8.59
CA ASP A 37 2.31 9.39 8.01
C ASP A 37 3.14 10.66 8.18
N HIS A 38 3.48 11.33 7.07
CA HIS A 38 4.26 12.56 7.11
C HIS A 38 3.41 13.83 7.06
N ALA A 39 2.25 13.78 6.40
CA ALA A 39 1.34 14.90 6.28
C ALA A 39 -0.07 14.41 5.99
N LEU A 40 -1.07 15.15 6.48
CA LEU A 40 -2.47 14.91 6.19
C LEU A 40 -3.00 15.99 5.24
N GLY A 41 -3.89 15.59 4.33
CA GLY A 41 -4.56 16.52 3.43
C GLY A 41 -5.48 17.48 4.19
N THR A 42 -5.71 18.68 3.65
CA THR A 42 -6.58 19.69 4.30
C THR A 42 -8.04 19.28 4.42
N ALA A 43 -8.48 18.28 3.63
CA ALA A 43 -9.81 17.72 3.68
C ALA A 43 -9.94 16.56 4.69
N PHE A 44 -8.86 16.20 5.38
CA PHE A 44 -8.85 15.13 6.37
C PHE A 44 -9.32 15.69 7.73
N ASP A 45 -10.48 15.25 8.21
CA ASP A 45 -11.13 15.78 9.41
C ASP A 45 -11.24 14.77 10.57
N SER A 46 -10.73 13.56 10.39
CA SER A 46 -10.79 12.51 11.39
C SER A 46 -9.70 12.69 12.46
N PRO A 47 -10.05 12.65 13.76
CA PRO A 47 -9.08 12.72 14.85
C PRO A 47 -8.32 11.41 15.07
N LEU A 48 -8.60 10.36 14.28
CA LEU A 48 -8.03 9.02 14.44
C LEU A 48 -6.63 8.87 13.83
N LEU A 49 -6.14 9.89 13.11
CA LEU A 49 -4.88 9.84 12.41
C LEU A 49 -4.13 11.16 12.57
N SER A 50 -2.84 11.09 12.84
CA SER A 50 -1.95 12.22 13.00
C SER A 50 -0.62 11.97 12.29
N PRO A 51 0.09 13.02 11.86
CA PRO A 51 1.46 12.85 11.39
C PRO A 51 2.30 12.13 12.45
N SER A 52 3.17 11.24 11.98
CA SER A 52 4.00 10.29 12.74
C SER A 52 3.33 8.98 13.14
N ASP A 53 2.03 8.81 12.93
CA ASP A 53 1.36 7.52 13.14
C ASP A 53 1.85 6.48 12.13
N TRP A 54 1.83 5.22 12.55
CA TRP A 54 2.17 4.09 11.68
C TRP A 54 0.90 3.48 11.10
N VAL A 55 0.90 3.33 9.78
CA VAL A 55 -0.26 2.88 9.01
C VAL A 55 0.07 1.65 8.18
N ILE A 56 -0.97 0.85 7.90
CA ILE A 56 -0.93 -0.26 6.95
C ILE A 56 -2.03 -0.03 5.90
N PRO A 57 -1.86 -0.50 4.64
CA PRO A 57 -2.87 -0.35 3.61
C PRO A 57 -4.16 -1.12 3.95
N SER A 58 -5.30 -0.47 3.73
CA SER A 58 -6.63 -1.07 3.87
C SER A 58 -7.60 -0.49 2.84
N PRO A 59 -8.15 -1.28 1.90
CA PRO A 59 -7.84 -2.70 1.67
C PRO A 59 -6.37 -2.90 1.19
N PRO A 60 -5.81 -4.11 1.32
CA PRO A 60 -4.47 -4.42 0.81
C PRO A 60 -4.45 -4.36 -0.73
N SER A 61 -3.25 -4.40 -1.33
CA SER A 61 -3.03 -4.41 -2.79
C SER A 61 -3.08 -3.04 -3.49
N LEU A 62 -2.77 -1.96 -2.78
CA LEU A 62 -2.62 -0.62 -3.35
C LEU A 62 -1.22 -0.34 -3.93
N GLY A 63 -0.29 -1.30 -3.82
CA GLY A 63 1.14 -1.10 -4.09
C GLY A 63 1.87 -0.62 -2.85
N THR A 64 3.14 -1.02 -2.70
CA THR A 64 4.04 -0.56 -1.62
C THR A 64 5.41 -0.12 -2.09
#